data_AF-A0A2V2ERN9-F1
#
_entry.id   AF-A0A2V2ERN9-F1
#
_cell.length_a   1.000
_cell.length_b   1.000
_cell.length_c   1.000
_cell.angle_alpha   90.00
_cell.angle_beta   90.00
_cell.angle_gamma   90.00
#
_symmetry.space_group_name_H-M   'P 1'
#
loop_
_entity.id
_entity.type
_entity.pdbx_description
1 polymer ?
#
loop_
_entity_poly.entity_id
_entity_poly.type
_entity_poly.pdbx_seq_one_letter_code
_entity_poly.pdbx_strand_id
1 'polypeptide(L)'
;ALWDRALIYAEDEEYAQAIADLTRVLELSPYSAAIVYKDLANVYFQMGDKGQALTYFNQSLDLDSYAVYTYKGRGNLYLSLGEYAKSLADYEKVKELNPKDAEAYNKCALIYEKMGDMEAAAREKELLKNL
;
A
#
# COMPACT_ATOMS: atom_id res chain seq x y z
N ALA A 1 -2.55 4.69 -22.58
CA ALA A 1 -1.06 4.72 -22.66
C ALA A 1 -0.50 3.42 -22.07
N LEU A 2 0.82 3.18 -22.09
CA LEU A 2 1.41 1.95 -21.53
C LEU A 2 1.02 1.73 -20.07
N TRP A 3 0.99 2.82 -19.28
CA TRP A 3 0.60 2.77 -17.89
C TRP A 3 -0.85 2.30 -17.71
N ASP A 4 -1.82 2.94 -18.37
CA ASP A 4 -3.24 2.53 -18.27
C ASP A 4 -3.45 1.07 -18.71
N ARG A 5 -2.73 0.64 -19.76
CA ARG A 5 -2.78 -0.75 -20.24
C ARG A 5 -2.22 -1.72 -19.21
N ALA A 6 -1.15 -1.35 -18.52
CA ALA A 6 -0.61 -2.16 -17.44
C ALA A 6 -1.59 -2.33 -16.28
N LEU A 7 -2.36 -1.30 -15.95
CA LEU A 7 -3.38 -1.39 -14.90
C LEU A 7 -4.50 -2.36 -15.30
N ILE A 8 -4.95 -2.32 -16.56
CA ILE A 8 -5.92 -3.29 -17.09
C ILE A 8 -5.36 -4.71 -17.03
N TYR A 9 -4.11 -4.91 -17.47
CA TYR A 9 -3.45 -6.22 -17.36
C TYR A 9 -3.35 -6.72 -15.91
N ALA A 10 -3.12 -5.83 -14.95
CA ALA A 10 -3.10 -6.21 -13.53
C ALA A 10 -4.48 -6.65 -13.04
N GLU A 11 -5.55 -5.96 -13.46
CA GLU A 11 -6.94 -6.32 -13.14
C GLU A 11 -7.35 -7.66 -13.76
N ASP A 12 -6.88 -7.95 -14.98
CA ASP A 12 -7.11 -9.22 -15.69
C ASP A 12 -6.16 -10.35 -15.24
N GLU A 13 -5.37 -10.13 -14.18
CA GLU A 13 -4.35 -11.07 -13.65
C GLU A 13 -3.24 -11.43 -14.65
N GLU A 14 -3.09 -10.66 -15.74
CA GLU A 14 -2.00 -10.74 -16.71
C GLU A 14 -0.73 -10.04 -16.18
N TYR A 15 -0.23 -10.52 -15.03
CA TYR A 15 0.83 -9.84 -14.27
C TYR A 15 2.13 -9.62 -15.04
N ALA A 16 2.54 -10.55 -15.90
CA ALA A 16 3.78 -10.41 -16.68
C ALA A 16 3.69 -9.24 -17.67
N GLN A 17 2.54 -9.07 -18.32
CA GLN A 17 2.27 -7.97 -19.24
C GLN A 17 2.19 -6.64 -18.49
N ALA A 18 1.53 -6.62 -17.32
CA ALA A 18 1.48 -5.45 -16.45
C ALA A 18 2.88 -4.99 -16.02
N ILE A 19 3.73 -5.91 -15.55
CA ILE A 19 5.11 -5.62 -15.13
C ILE A 19 5.93 -5.09 -16.32
N ALA A 20 5.82 -5.71 -17.50
CA ALA A 20 6.55 -5.29 -18.68
C ALA A 20 6.20 -3.85 -19.08
N ASP A 21 4.91 -3.51 -19.09
CA ASP A 21 4.45 -2.17 -19.43
C ASP A 21 4.86 -1.12 -18.38
N LEU A 22 4.72 -1.42 -17.09
CA LEU A 22 5.16 -0.51 -16.01
C LEU A 22 6.68 -0.30 -16.04
N THR A 23 7.46 -1.35 -16.30
CA THR A 23 8.91 -1.25 -16.48
C THR A 23 9.26 -0.34 -17.65
N ARG A 24 8.52 -0.46 -18.77
CA ARG A 24 8.71 0.42 -19.91
C ARG A 24 8.33 1.88 -19.60
N VAL A 25 7.32 2.12 -18.77
CA VAL A 25 6.99 3.48 -18.30
C VAL A 25 8.15 4.09 -17.52
N LEU A 26 8.79 3.33 -16.61
CA LEU A 26 9.95 3.79 -15.85
C LEU A 26 11.13 4.19 -16.75
N GLU A 27 11.39 3.40 -17.80
CA GLU A 27 12.46 3.69 -18.78
C GLU A 27 12.20 4.99 -19.56
N LEU A 28 10.93 5.28 -19.87
CA LEU A 28 10.54 6.43 -20.70
C LEU A 28 10.32 7.71 -19.89
N SER A 29 9.92 7.61 -18.62
CA SER A 29 9.59 8.75 -17.78
C SER A 29 10.00 8.50 -16.32
N PRO A 30 11.19 8.93 -15.91
CA PRO A 30 11.64 8.77 -14.52
C PRO A 30 10.88 9.66 -13.52
N TYR A 31 10.17 10.70 -13.99
CA TYR A 31 9.45 11.63 -13.10
C TYR A 31 8.25 10.98 -12.39
N SER A 32 7.65 9.94 -12.99
CA SER A 32 6.54 9.18 -12.39
C SER A 32 7.00 7.97 -11.58
N ALA A 33 8.31 7.81 -11.34
CA ALA A 33 8.87 6.58 -10.78
C ALA A 33 8.27 6.18 -9.43
N ALA A 34 8.01 7.14 -8.54
CA ALA A 34 7.39 6.85 -7.24
C ALA A 34 6.03 6.14 -7.39
N ILE A 35 5.18 6.61 -8.30
CA ILE A 35 3.84 6.04 -8.50
C ILE A 35 3.95 4.69 -9.22
N VAL A 36 4.83 4.59 -10.23
CA VAL A 36 5.01 3.34 -10.99
C VAL A 36 5.60 2.24 -10.10
N TYR A 37 6.51 2.55 -9.18
CA TYR A 37 6.97 1.57 -8.18
C TYR A 37 5.83 1.10 -7.27
N LYS A 38 4.95 1.99 -6.82
CA LYS A 38 3.75 1.58 -6.05
C LYS A 38 2.85 0.65 -6.87
N ASP A 39 2.65 0.92 -8.16
CA ASP A 39 1.85 0.04 -9.01
C ASP A 39 2.52 -1.32 -9.25
N LEU A 40 3.84 -1.35 -9.49
CA LEU A 40 4.61 -2.61 -9.55
C LEU A 40 4.47 -3.39 -8.24
N ALA A 41 4.60 -2.73 -7.09
CA ALA A 41 4.44 -3.36 -5.79
C ALA A 41 3.06 -4.01 -5.62
N ASN A 42 2.00 -3.33 -6.07
CA ASN A 42 0.65 -3.87 -6.04
C ASN A 42 0.51 -5.10 -6.95
N VAL A 43 1.09 -5.09 -8.15
CA VAL A 43 1.07 -6.23 -9.08
C VAL A 43 1.78 -7.44 -8.46
N TYR A 44 2.99 -7.25 -7.93
CA TYR A 44 3.72 -8.33 -7.23
C TYR A 44 2.96 -8.85 -6.01
N PHE A 45 2.28 -7.95 -5.27
CA PHE A 45 1.48 -8.35 -4.13
C PHE A 45 0.27 -9.22 -4.54
N GLN A 46 -0.44 -8.86 -5.61
CA GLN A 46 -1.54 -9.65 -6.18
C GLN A 46 -1.06 -11.02 -6.68
N MET A 47 0.11 -11.06 -7.32
CA MET A 47 0.77 -12.29 -7.77
C MET A 47 1.25 -13.18 -6.59
N GLY A 48 1.24 -12.67 -5.36
CA GLY A 48 1.68 -13.37 -4.16
C GLY A 48 3.19 -13.27 -3.88
N ASP A 49 3.95 -12.56 -4.70
CA ASP A 49 5.37 -12.26 -4.44
C ASP A 49 5.49 -11.08 -3.48
N LYS A 50 5.31 -11.41 -2.20
CA LYS A 50 5.39 -10.44 -1.09
C LYS A 50 6.78 -9.81 -0.95
N GLY A 51 7.84 -10.47 -1.43
CA GLY A 51 9.21 -9.96 -1.36
C GLY A 51 9.43 -8.81 -2.31
N GLN A 52 9.11 -9.02 -3.60
CA GLN A 52 9.18 -7.95 -4.61
C GLN A 52 8.21 -6.82 -4.31
N ALA A 53 6.99 -7.13 -3.84
CA ALA A 53 6.04 -6.12 -3.40
C ALA A 53 6.65 -5.17 -2.36
N LEU A 54 7.30 -5.72 -1.32
CA LEU A 54 7.92 -4.92 -0.28
C LEU A 54 9.05 -4.04 -0.84
N THR A 55 9.90 -4.59 -1.70
CA THR A 55 10.99 -3.84 -2.34
C THR A 55 10.47 -2.63 -3.09
N TYR A 56 9.46 -2.81 -3.94
CA TYR A 56 8.92 -1.70 -4.74
C TYR A 56 8.12 -0.69 -3.90
N PHE A 57 7.41 -1.12 -2.85
CA PHE A 57 6.79 -0.16 -1.92
C PHE A 57 7.85 0.71 -1.23
N ASN A 58 8.99 0.14 -0.83
CA ASN A 58 10.07 0.90 -0.22
C ASN A 58 10.68 1.88 -1.22
N GLN A 59 10.97 1.46 -2.45
CA GLN A 59 11.49 2.35 -3.49
C GLN A 59 10.53 3.50 -3.82
N SER A 60 9.22 3.25 -3.80
CA SER A 60 8.22 4.30 -3.96
C SER A 60 8.31 5.33 -2.83
N LEU A 61 8.40 4.89 -1.57
CA LEU A 61 8.51 5.78 -0.40
C LEU A 61 9.86 6.47 -0.26
N ASP A 62 10.94 5.87 -0.76
CA ASP A 62 12.26 6.51 -0.85
C ASP A 62 12.24 7.70 -1.81
N LEU A 63 11.40 7.65 -2.85
CA LEU A 63 11.21 8.75 -3.80
C LEU A 63 10.15 9.76 -3.35
N ASP A 64 9.07 9.31 -2.71
CA ASP A 64 8.01 10.16 -2.18
C ASP A 64 7.54 9.67 -0.80
N SER A 65 8.06 10.30 0.24
CA SER A 65 7.72 9.98 1.63
C SER A 65 6.31 10.44 2.04
N TYR A 66 5.57 11.14 1.18
CA TYR A 66 4.20 11.62 1.40
C TYR A 66 3.16 10.80 0.63
N ALA A 67 3.57 9.73 -0.06
CA ALA A 67 2.69 8.89 -0.86
C ALA A 67 1.73 8.03 0.00
N VAL A 68 0.58 8.62 0.36
CA VAL A 68 -0.45 7.99 1.20
C VAL A 68 -0.85 6.59 0.70
N TYR A 69 -1.10 6.43 -0.60
CA TYR A 69 -1.49 5.14 -1.17
C TYR A 69 -0.39 4.07 -1.07
N THR A 70 0.89 4.48 -1.06
CA THR A 70 2.02 3.57 -0.91
C THR A 70 2.11 3.04 0.53
N TYR A 71 1.90 3.90 1.54
CA TYR A 71 1.78 3.44 2.92
C TYR A 71 0.59 2.49 3.11
N LYS A 72 -0.57 2.76 2.49
CA LYS A 72 -1.72 1.85 2.55
C LYS A 72 -1.40 0.48 1.93
N GLY A 73 -0.74 0.47 0.77
CA GLY A 73 -0.30 -0.75 0.09
C GLY A 73 0.69 -1.57 0.94
N ARG A 74 1.74 -0.92 1.46
CA ARG A 74 2.74 -1.59 2.31
C ARG A 74 2.19 -2.01 3.67
N GLY A 75 1.29 -1.21 4.26
CA GLY A 75 0.55 -1.56 5.47
C GLY A 75 -0.30 -2.81 5.28
N ASN A 76 -1.01 -2.93 4.16
CA ASN A 76 -1.75 -4.14 3.79
C ASN A 76 -0.82 -5.35 3.60
N LEU A 77 0.34 -5.16 2.96
CA LEU A 77 1.34 -6.20 2.80
C LEU A 77 1.83 -6.72 4.15
N TYR A 78 2.24 -5.83 5.05
CA TYR A 78 2.67 -6.20 6.41
C TYR A 78 1.58 -6.89 7.21
N LEU A 79 0.32 -6.44 7.09
CA LEU A 79 -0.82 -7.12 7.71
C LEU A 79 -0.95 -8.57 7.20
N SER A 80 -0.79 -8.78 5.89
CA SER A 80 -0.83 -10.12 5.28
C SER A 80 0.34 -11.03 5.70
N LEU A 81 1.42 -10.46 6.22
CA LEU A 81 2.60 -11.15 6.74
C LEU A 81 2.51 -11.39 8.25
N GLY A 82 1.49 -10.86 8.93
CA GLY A 82 1.39 -10.87 10.39
C GLY A 82 2.35 -9.89 11.08
N GLU A 83 2.98 -8.98 10.33
CA GLU A 83 3.88 -7.96 10.87
C GLU A 83 3.07 -6.74 11.38
N TYR A 84 2.23 -6.99 12.37
CA TYR A 84 1.21 -6.04 12.85
C TYR A 84 1.80 -4.69 13.29
N ALA A 85 2.94 -4.67 13.98
CA ALA A 85 3.58 -3.43 14.41
C ALA A 85 4.03 -2.54 13.23
N LYS A 86 4.55 -3.14 12.14
CA LYS A 86 4.95 -2.39 10.95
C LYS A 86 3.73 -1.93 10.15
N SER A 87 2.70 -2.79 10.04
CA SER A 87 1.43 -2.42 9.42
C SER A 87 0.80 -1.22 10.12
N LEU A 88 0.77 -1.24 11.46
CA LEU A 88 0.24 -0.15 12.27
C LEU A 88 1.04 1.14 12.02
N ALA A 89 2.37 1.08 12.02
CA ALA A 89 3.21 2.25 11.74
C ALA A 89 2.90 2.90 10.38
N ASP A 90 2.69 2.10 9.34
CA ASP A 90 2.30 2.61 8.02
C ASP A 90 0.91 3.25 8.03
N TYR A 91 -0.08 2.66 8.73
CA TYR A 91 -1.41 3.26 8.83
C TYR A 91 -1.48 4.48 9.75
N GLU A 92 -0.65 4.57 10.79
CA GLU A 92 -0.47 5.79 11.56
C GLU A 92 0.10 6.91 10.68
N LYS A 93 1.05 6.59 9.79
CA LYS A 93 1.57 7.58 8.83
C LYS A 93 0.49 8.05 7.86
N VAL A 94 -0.43 7.17 7.44
CA VAL A 94 -1.61 7.56 6.65
C VAL A 94 -2.49 8.54 7.44
N LYS A 95 -2.76 8.30 8.72
CA LYS A 95 -3.54 9.22 9.57
C LYS A 95 -2.83 10.56 9.78
N GLU A 96 -1.50 10.58 9.89
CA GLU A 96 -0.71 11.81 9.99
C GLU A 96 -0.84 12.66 8.71
N LEU A 97 -0.74 12.02 7.54
CA LEU A 97 -0.79 12.68 6.23
C LEU A 97 -2.22 13.03 5.80
N ASN A 98 -3.19 12.19 6.17
CA ASN A 98 -4.60 12.36 5.88
C ASN A 98 -5.46 11.97 7.12
N PRO A 99 -5.67 12.91 8.06
CA PRO A 99 -6.43 12.65 9.29
C PRO A 99 -7.89 12.26 9.08
N LYS A 100 -8.42 12.37 7.86
CA LYS A 100 -9.81 11.98 7.50
C LYS A 100 -9.88 10.67 6.72
N ASP A 101 -8.78 9.92 6.60
CA ASP A 101 -8.79 8.63 5.91
C ASP A 101 -9.47 7.56 6.79
N ALA A 102 -10.77 7.36 6.57
CA ALA A 102 -11.59 6.37 7.27
C ALA A 102 -11.05 4.93 7.15
N GLU A 103 -10.35 4.59 6.06
CA GLU A 103 -9.77 3.27 5.89
C GLU A 103 -8.61 3.06 6.87
N ALA A 104 -7.79 4.09 7.11
CA ALA A 104 -6.66 3.98 8.02
C ALA A 104 -7.10 3.67 9.46
N TYR A 105 -8.12 4.35 9.98
CA TYR A 105 -8.68 4.05 11.31
C TYR A 105 -9.27 2.64 11.38
N ASN A 106 -10.00 2.21 10.34
CA ASN A 106 -10.52 0.84 10.26
C ASN A 106 -9.39 -0.20 10.28
N LYS A 107 -8.29 0.05 9.57
CA LYS A 107 -7.14 -0.84 9.50
C LYS A 107 -6.39 -0.89 10.82
N CYS A 108 -6.15 0.25 11.49
CA CYS A 108 -5.59 0.27 12.83
C CYS A 108 -6.46 -0.53 13.82
N ALA A 109 -7.78 -0.33 13.80
CA ALA A 109 -8.69 -1.09 14.66
C ALA A 109 -8.57 -2.61 14.43
N LEU A 110 -8.59 -3.04 13.16
CA LEU A 110 -8.42 -4.45 12.79
C LEU A 110 -7.05 -5.00 13.23
N ILE A 111 -5.98 -4.23 13.07
CA ILE A 111 -4.63 -4.64 13.48
C ILE A 111 -4.59 -4.85 15.01
N TYR A 112 -5.14 -3.92 15.79
CA TYR A 112 -5.22 -4.07 17.25
C TYR A 112 -6.06 -5.28 17.67
N GLU A 113 -7.17 -5.57 17.00
CA GLU A 113 -7.95 -6.80 17.23
C GLU A 113 -7.10 -8.07 16.98
N LYS A 114 -6.31 -8.08 15.89
CA LYS A 114 -5.40 -9.20 15.59
C LYS A 114 -4.29 -9.36 16.63
N MET A 115 -3.88 -8.26 17.26
CA MET A 115 -2.92 -8.27 18.37
C MET A 115 -3.57 -8.61 19.72
N GLY A 116 -4.90 -8.65 19.81
CA GLY A 116 -5.65 -8.88 21.05
C GLY A 116 -5.86 -7.62 21.91
N ASP A 117 -5.46 -6.43 21.43
CA ASP A 117 -5.66 -5.16 22.13
C ASP A 117 -7.04 -4.60 21.81
N MET A 118 -8.05 -5.12 22.51
CA MET A 118 -9.45 -4.72 22.29
C MET A 118 -9.71 -3.26 22.70
N GLU A 119 -8.94 -2.71 23.64
CA GLU A 119 -9.09 -1.32 24.09
C GLU A 119 -8.61 -0.34 23.02
N ALA A 120 -7.43 -0.58 22.44
CA ALA A 120 -6.94 0.21 21.32
C ALA A 120 -7.84 0.08 20.09
N ALA A 121 -8.33 -1.12 19.78
CA ALA A 121 -9.27 -1.33 18.68
C ALA A 121 -10.58 -0.54 18.85
N ALA A 122 -11.16 -0.55 20.06
CA ALA A 122 -12.37 0.22 20.36
C ALA A 122 -12.13 1.73 20.23
N ARG A 123 -10.97 2.22 20.67
CA ARG A 123 -10.58 3.64 20.52
C ARG A 123 -10.51 4.05 19.05
N GLU A 124 -9.86 3.28 18.20
CA GLU A 124 -9.78 3.57 16.76
C GLU A 124 -11.16 3.61 16.09
N LYS A 125 -12.06 2.69 16.46
CA LYS A 125 -13.45 2.70 15.96
C LYS A 125 -14.24 3.92 16.45
N GLU A 126 -13.96 4.42 17.64
CA GLU A 126 -14.58 5.63 18.14
C GLU A 126 -14.05 6.87 17.42
N LEU A 127 -12.74 6.96 17.17
CA LEU A 127 -12.14 8.02 16.36
C LEU A 127 -12.75 8.04 14.95
N LEU A 128 -12.94 6.88 14.33
CA LEU A 128 -13.58 6.73 13.02
C LEU A 128 -15.00 7.33 12.96
N LYS A 129 -15.82 7.17 14.02
CA LYS A 129 -17.17 7.74 14.06
C LYS A 129 -17.18 9.27 14.08
N ASN A 130 -16.06 9.87 14.49
CA ASN A 130 -15.91 11.31 14.70
C ASN A 130 -15.17 12.00 13.53
N LEU A 131 -14.91 11.31 12.42
CA LEU A 131 -14.35 11.87 11.18
C LEU A 131 -15.36 12.75 10.42
#